data_AF-A0A942HM51-F1
#
_entry.id   AF-A0A942HM51-F1
#
_cell.length_a   1.000
_cell.length_b   1.000
_cell.length_c   1.000
_cell.angle_alpha   90.00
_cell.angle_beta   90.00
_cell.angle_gamma   90.00
#
_symmetry.space_group_name_H-M   'P 1'
#
loop_
_entity.id
_entity.type
_entity.pdbx_description
1 polymer ?
#
loop_
_entity_poly.entity_id
_entity_poly.type
_entity_poly.pdbx_seq_one_letter_code
_entity_poly.pdbx_strand_id
1 'polypeptide(L)'
;MSGQARLSEVEYAELVGRVQAAVLTHVPAGASVLVVSKGDAALLELPSLRTAHFPQAENGGYAGHHPHDGGAVIAELEDLRRRGAEYLVIPATSKWWLDYYEGLGAHLAGHGALVAEAPGVCSIFSLGAEPPPPLLLTPLAPPRASVEQLREFLALLLPGTAASVVLEEHGEGIAAGLAPLRATALPLVGLDATSAIVELHERGRAGADYVVVPRPVDRWLADHAAVAAVLEEDLRNIADQRHLGRVFAIDERGEG
;
A
#
# COMPACT_ATOMS: atom_id res chain seq x y z
N MET A 1 0.91 -28.92 -14.71
CA MET A 1 0.01 -29.50 -13.69
C MET A 1 0.86 -29.88 -12.49
N SER A 2 0.95 -29.02 -11.47
CA SER A 2 1.61 -29.37 -10.21
C SER A 2 0.55 -29.37 -9.11
N GLY A 3 0.19 -30.56 -8.66
CA GLY A 3 -0.75 -30.76 -7.56
C GLY A 3 -0.11 -30.36 -6.23
N GLN A 4 -0.78 -29.49 -5.48
CA GLN A 4 -0.46 -29.25 -4.07
C GLN A 4 -0.74 -30.55 -3.30
N ALA A 5 0.30 -31.17 -2.75
CA ALA A 5 0.13 -32.19 -1.74
C ALA A 5 -0.56 -31.56 -0.52
N ARG A 6 -1.77 -32.02 -0.19
CA ARG A 6 -2.41 -31.71 1.09
C ARG A 6 -1.56 -32.35 2.18
N LEU A 7 -1.05 -31.55 3.12
CA LEU A 7 -0.42 -32.05 4.33
C LEU A 7 -1.42 -32.97 5.06
N SER A 8 -0.94 -34.08 5.60
CA SER A 8 -1.74 -34.91 6.50
C SER A 8 -2.04 -34.16 7.80
N GLU A 9 -3.07 -34.59 8.53
CA GLU A 9 -3.49 -33.99 9.80
C GLU A 9 -2.36 -34.00 10.84
N VAL A 10 -1.53 -35.04 10.86
CA VAL A 10 -0.36 -35.15 11.73
C VAL A 10 0.73 -34.17 11.34
N GLU A 11 1.09 -34.08 10.06
CA GLU A 11 2.10 -33.12 9.57
C GLU A 11 1.66 -31.67 9.77
N TYR A 12 0.35 -31.42 9.68
CA TYR A 12 -0.24 -30.12 9.96
C TYR A 12 -0.16 -29.77 11.45
N ALA A 13 -0.54 -30.68 12.35
CA ALA A 13 -0.43 -30.48 13.79
C ALA A 13 1.03 -30.23 14.23
N GLU A 14 1.98 -30.98 13.66
CA GLU A 14 3.42 -30.74 13.88
C GLU A 14 3.86 -29.37 13.37
N LEU A 15 3.36 -28.93 12.20
CA LEU A 15 3.62 -27.59 11.70
C LEU A 15 3.09 -26.53 12.66
N VAL A 16 1.86 -26.66 13.15
CA VAL A 16 1.28 -25.72 14.13
C VAL A 16 2.15 -25.64 15.38
N GLY A 17 2.57 -26.78 15.94
CA GLY A 17 3.46 -26.80 17.10
C GLY A 17 4.83 -26.14 16.83
N ARG A 18 5.40 -26.34 15.64
CA ARG A 18 6.65 -25.67 15.23
C ARG A 18 6.47 -24.17 15.06
N VAL A 19 5.35 -23.71 14.50
CA VAL A 19 5.02 -22.29 14.40
C VAL A 19 4.90 -21.68 15.79
N GLN A 20 4.16 -22.31 16.69
CA GLN A 20 4.01 -21.83 18.06
C GLN A 20 5.36 -21.69 18.78
N ALA A 21 6.21 -22.72 18.68
CA ALA A 21 7.54 -22.71 19.28
C ALA A 21 8.44 -21.60 18.72
N ALA A 22 8.42 -21.38 17.40
CA ALA A 22 9.17 -20.30 16.76
C ALA A 22 8.68 -18.93 17.24
N VAL A 23 7.37 -18.73 17.34
CA VAL A 23 6.78 -17.47 17.82
C VAL A 23 7.16 -17.20 19.27
N LEU A 24 7.01 -18.17 20.18
CA LEU A 24 7.37 -18.01 21.60
C LEU A 24 8.88 -17.78 21.82
N THR A 25 9.72 -18.21 20.88
CA THR A 25 11.18 -18.01 20.96
C THR A 25 11.58 -16.59 20.56
N HIS A 26 10.88 -16.00 19.59
CA HIS A 26 11.31 -14.75 18.94
C HIS A 26 10.46 -13.54 19.30
N VAL A 27 9.26 -13.74 19.85
CA VAL A 27 8.35 -12.66 20.24
C VAL A 27 8.37 -12.46 21.76
N PRO A 28 8.59 -11.22 22.25
CA PRO A 28 8.54 -10.94 23.68
C PRO A 28 7.19 -11.28 24.29
N ALA A 29 7.20 -11.81 25.51
CA ALA A 29 5.97 -12.06 26.27
C ALA A 29 5.16 -10.76 26.45
N GLY A 30 3.85 -10.87 26.33
CA GLY A 30 2.91 -9.76 26.42
C GLY A 30 2.77 -8.95 25.12
N ALA A 31 3.46 -9.32 24.03
CA ALA A 31 3.29 -8.66 22.74
C ALA A 31 1.96 -9.03 22.05
N SER A 32 1.49 -8.13 21.20
CA SER A 32 0.33 -8.31 20.32
C SER A 32 0.73 -8.88 18.96
N VAL A 33 0.16 -10.02 18.59
CA VAL A 33 0.56 -10.81 17.42
C VAL A 33 -0.62 -11.14 16.51
N LEU A 34 -0.50 -10.75 15.25
CA LEU A 34 -1.39 -11.16 14.17
C LEU A 34 -0.88 -12.43 13.51
N VAL A 35 -1.78 -13.35 13.15
CA VAL A 35 -1.40 -14.61 12.48
C VAL A 35 -2.23 -14.81 11.22
N VAL A 36 -1.56 -15.04 10.07
CA VAL A 36 -2.18 -15.47 8.79
C VAL A 36 -2.67 -16.92 8.91
N SER A 37 -3.73 -17.08 9.68
CA SER A 37 -4.18 -18.35 10.27
C SER A 37 -5.28 -19.02 9.45
N LYS A 38 -5.93 -18.30 8.52
CA LYS A 38 -7.09 -18.80 7.78
C LYS A 38 -8.22 -19.33 8.68
N GLY A 39 -8.35 -18.73 9.88
CA GLY A 39 -9.36 -19.13 10.87
C GLY A 39 -8.98 -20.29 11.77
N ASP A 40 -7.77 -20.83 11.67
CA ASP A 40 -7.30 -21.87 12.58
C ASP A 40 -6.96 -21.29 13.96
N ALA A 41 -7.75 -21.64 14.96
CA ALA A 41 -7.55 -21.20 16.34
C ALA A 41 -6.31 -21.81 17.00
N ALA A 42 -5.85 -22.99 16.56
CA ALA A 42 -4.68 -23.65 17.13
C ALA A 42 -3.41 -22.81 16.92
N LEU A 43 -3.32 -22.07 15.79
CA LEU A 43 -2.22 -21.14 15.53
C LEU A 43 -2.18 -19.93 16.48
N LEU A 44 -3.29 -19.65 17.19
CA LEU A 44 -3.41 -18.54 18.13
C LEU A 44 -3.18 -18.97 19.58
N GLU A 45 -3.05 -20.27 19.87
CA GLU A 45 -2.81 -20.82 21.21
C GLU A 45 -1.38 -20.52 21.72
N LEU A 46 -1.14 -19.24 22.02
CA LEU A 46 0.14 -18.70 22.47
C LEU A 46 -0.09 -17.99 23.82
N PRO A 47 -0.03 -18.71 24.95
CA PRO A 47 -0.58 -18.25 26.24
C PRO A 47 0.12 -17.01 26.83
N SER A 48 1.34 -16.69 26.39
CA SER A 48 2.08 -15.50 26.82
C SER A 48 1.89 -14.30 25.90
N LEU A 49 1.07 -14.40 24.83
CA LEU A 49 0.91 -13.39 23.79
C LEU A 49 -0.55 -12.99 23.62
N ARG A 50 -0.81 -11.76 23.15
CA ARG A 50 -2.14 -11.34 22.72
C ARG A 50 -2.28 -11.66 21.24
N THR A 51 -2.92 -12.76 20.90
CA THR A 51 -3.02 -13.22 19.51
C THR A 51 -4.35 -12.87 18.86
N ALA A 52 -4.31 -12.57 17.58
CA ALA A 52 -5.51 -12.39 16.76
C ALA A 52 -5.30 -12.92 15.33
N HIS A 53 -6.40 -13.22 14.66
CA HIS A 53 -6.38 -13.66 13.27
C HIS A 53 -6.01 -12.49 12.35
N PHE A 54 -5.38 -12.80 11.24
CA PHE A 54 -5.24 -11.89 10.11
C PHE A 54 -5.58 -12.64 8.82
N PRO A 55 -6.47 -12.10 7.98
CA PRO A 55 -7.37 -10.96 8.22
C PRO A 55 -8.40 -11.23 9.32
N GLN A 56 -8.99 -10.17 9.87
CA GLN A 56 -10.05 -10.26 10.87
C GLN A 56 -11.22 -9.31 10.58
N ALA A 57 -12.44 -9.77 10.91
CA ALA A 57 -13.62 -8.93 10.91
C ALA A 57 -13.55 -7.85 12.01
N GLU A 58 -14.45 -6.87 11.95
CA GLU A 58 -14.52 -5.76 12.92
C GLU A 58 -14.63 -6.23 14.38
N ASN A 59 -15.21 -7.41 14.63
CA ASN A 59 -15.33 -8.00 15.96
C ASN A 59 -14.06 -8.73 16.45
N GLY A 60 -12.97 -8.73 15.68
CA GLY A 60 -11.73 -9.45 16.00
C GLY A 60 -11.73 -10.94 15.65
N GLY A 61 -12.86 -11.48 15.17
CA GLY A 61 -12.96 -12.84 14.65
C GLY A 61 -12.33 -12.96 13.26
N TYR A 62 -12.04 -14.19 12.83
CA TYR A 62 -11.57 -14.43 11.46
C TYR A 62 -12.56 -13.88 10.43
N ALA A 63 -12.07 -13.09 9.46
CA ALA A 63 -12.90 -12.41 8.49
C ALA A 63 -13.70 -13.37 7.58
N GLY A 64 -13.26 -14.62 7.42
CA GLY A 64 -13.91 -15.60 6.54
C GLY A 64 -13.74 -15.32 5.04
N HIS A 65 -13.16 -14.16 4.68
CA HIS A 65 -12.84 -13.77 3.32
C HIS A 65 -11.36 -13.36 3.22
N HIS A 66 -10.77 -13.61 2.05
CA HIS A 66 -9.45 -13.10 1.71
C HIS A 66 -9.56 -11.64 1.25
N PRO A 67 -8.59 -10.77 1.54
CA PRO A 67 -8.60 -9.42 1.03
C PRO A 67 -8.53 -9.45 -0.50
N HIS A 68 -9.22 -8.51 -1.14
CA HIS A 68 -9.41 -8.47 -2.59
C HIS A 68 -8.11 -8.19 -3.36
N ASP A 69 -7.23 -7.37 -2.79
CA ASP A 69 -5.95 -6.97 -3.37
C ASP A 69 -4.92 -6.58 -2.29
N GLY A 70 -3.68 -6.31 -2.71
CA GLY A 70 -2.59 -5.97 -1.80
C GLY A 70 -2.80 -4.66 -1.04
N GLY A 71 -3.47 -3.69 -1.66
CA GLY A 71 -3.82 -2.42 -1.00
C GLY A 71 -4.76 -2.63 0.19
N ALA A 72 -5.78 -3.48 0.02
CA ALA A 72 -6.69 -3.86 1.10
C ALA A 72 -5.96 -4.59 2.25
N VAL A 73 -5.04 -5.52 1.94
CA VAL A 73 -4.24 -6.22 2.97
C VAL A 73 -3.41 -5.23 3.78
N ILE A 74 -2.72 -4.31 3.09
CA ILE A 74 -1.85 -3.32 3.74
C ILE A 74 -2.67 -2.36 4.59
N ALA A 75 -3.80 -1.88 4.09
CA ALA A 75 -4.68 -0.98 4.83
C ALA A 75 -5.21 -1.62 6.13
N GLU A 76 -5.61 -2.89 6.07
CA GLU A 76 -6.05 -3.63 7.25
C GLU A 76 -4.88 -3.87 8.23
N LEU A 77 -3.71 -4.27 7.73
CA LEU A 77 -2.52 -4.46 8.56
C LEU A 77 -2.15 -3.18 9.33
N GLU A 78 -2.18 -2.04 8.65
CA GLU A 78 -1.91 -0.73 9.24
C GLU A 78 -2.96 -0.31 10.25
N ASP A 79 -4.24 -0.65 10.04
CA ASP A 79 -5.29 -0.41 11.04
C ASP A 79 -5.06 -1.21 12.32
N LEU A 80 -4.78 -2.51 12.17
CA LEU A 80 -4.48 -3.39 13.29
C LEU A 80 -3.21 -2.96 14.02
N ARG A 81 -2.20 -2.49 13.27
CA ARG A 81 -0.98 -1.90 13.82
C ARG A 81 -1.28 -0.66 14.67
N ARG A 82 -2.09 0.28 14.18
CA ARG A 82 -2.54 1.45 14.95
C ARG A 82 -3.33 1.08 16.21
N ARG A 83 -4.01 -0.05 16.19
CA ARG A 83 -4.72 -0.63 17.35
C ARG A 83 -3.80 -1.43 18.29
N GLY A 84 -2.49 -1.39 18.06
CA GLY A 84 -1.48 -1.98 18.93
C GLY A 84 -1.06 -3.40 18.55
N ALA A 85 -1.27 -3.84 17.30
CA ALA A 85 -0.58 -5.03 16.79
C ALA A 85 0.92 -4.73 16.59
N GLU A 86 1.77 -5.61 17.12
CA GLU A 86 3.21 -5.40 17.17
C GLU A 86 3.96 -6.35 16.23
N TYR A 87 3.39 -7.52 15.95
CA TYR A 87 3.98 -8.56 15.10
C TYR A 87 2.96 -9.16 14.13
N LEU A 88 3.45 -9.60 12.98
CA LEU A 88 2.73 -10.42 12.01
C LEU A 88 3.47 -11.75 11.79
N VAL A 89 2.75 -12.85 11.93
CA VAL A 89 3.23 -14.21 11.66
C VAL A 89 2.57 -14.74 10.40
N ILE A 90 3.41 -15.15 9.45
CA ILE A 90 2.99 -15.78 8.20
C ILE A 90 3.48 -17.25 8.23
N PRO A 91 2.59 -18.23 8.49
CA PRO A 91 2.93 -19.64 8.38
C PRO A 91 3.39 -20.00 6.96
N ALA A 92 4.22 -21.04 6.81
CA ALA A 92 4.74 -21.46 5.51
C ALA A 92 3.62 -21.83 4.52
N THR A 93 2.49 -22.36 5.00
CA THR A 93 1.28 -22.66 4.21
C THR A 93 0.57 -21.41 3.69
N SER A 94 0.97 -20.24 4.16
CA SER A 94 0.49 -18.91 3.76
C SER A 94 1.60 -18.02 3.20
N LYS A 95 2.83 -18.53 3.00
CA LYS A 95 3.98 -17.73 2.51
C LYS A 95 3.71 -17.08 1.15
N TRP A 96 2.89 -17.71 0.30
CA TRP A 96 2.43 -17.17 -0.98
C TRP A 96 1.75 -15.80 -0.88
N TRP A 97 1.28 -15.38 0.31
CA TRP A 97 0.75 -14.03 0.54
C TRP A 97 1.74 -12.95 0.15
N LEU A 98 3.04 -13.15 0.42
CA LEU A 98 4.08 -12.16 0.12
C LEU A 98 4.27 -11.94 -1.37
N ASP A 99 4.00 -12.97 -2.18
CA ASP A 99 4.11 -12.91 -3.64
C ASP A 99 2.79 -12.53 -4.32
N TYR A 100 1.66 -12.93 -3.73
CA TYR A 100 0.32 -12.72 -4.30
C TYR A 100 -0.22 -11.31 -4.02
N TYR A 101 -0.01 -10.80 -2.81
CA TYR A 101 -0.46 -9.47 -2.43
C TYR A 101 0.62 -8.45 -2.75
N GLU A 102 0.45 -7.82 -3.91
CA GLU A 102 1.36 -6.82 -4.43
C GLU A 102 1.65 -5.73 -3.38
N GLY A 103 2.93 -5.43 -3.17
CA GLY A 103 3.38 -4.42 -2.21
C GLY A 103 3.47 -4.89 -0.75
N LEU A 104 2.85 -6.01 -0.35
CA LEU A 104 2.87 -6.48 1.04
C LEU A 104 4.28 -6.74 1.56
N GLY A 105 5.10 -7.47 0.78
CA GLY A 105 6.48 -7.75 1.16
C GLY A 105 7.34 -6.49 1.27
N ALA A 106 7.19 -5.55 0.32
CA ALA A 106 7.89 -4.27 0.35
C ALA A 106 7.44 -3.41 1.54
N HIS A 107 6.14 -3.43 1.86
CA HIS A 107 5.58 -2.71 3.00
C HIS A 107 6.14 -3.21 4.33
N LEU A 108 6.16 -4.53 4.55
CA LEU A 108 6.74 -5.16 5.75
C LEU A 108 8.23 -4.88 5.88
N ALA A 109 8.97 -4.85 4.77
CA ALA A 109 10.39 -4.50 4.77
C ALA A 109 10.66 -3.00 5.02
N GLY A 110 9.71 -2.12 4.68
CA GLY A 110 9.84 -0.67 4.83
C GLY A 110 9.42 -0.13 6.20
N HIS A 111 8.42 -0.75 6.85
CA HIS A 111 7.83 -0.27 8.11
C HIS A 111 8.15 -1.16 9.32
N GLY A 112 8.67 -2.35 9.05
CA GLY A 112 8.95 -3.38 10.03
C GLY A 112 10.33 -4.00 9.85
N ALA A 113 10.54 -5.14 10.50
CA ALA A 113 11.71 -5.97 10.27
C ALA A 113 11.33 -7.45 10.29
N LEU A 114 12.01 -8.25 9.48
CA LEU A 114 11.97 -9.71 9.61
C LEU A 114 12.73 -10.09 10.88
N VAL A 115 12.00 -10.50 11.91
CA VAL A 115 12.54 -10.88 13.23
C VAL A 115 13.07 -12.30 13.20
N ALA A 116 12.37 -13.18 12.50
CA ALA A 116 12.79 -14.56 12.29
C ALA A 116 12.17 -15.13 11.02
N GLU A 117 12.96 -15.94 10.32
CA GLU A 117 12.45 -16.84 9.29
C GLU A 117 12.87 -18.26 9.67
N ALA A 118 11.88 -19.11 9.92
CA ALA A 118 12.05 -20.54 10.13
C ALA A 118 11.68 -21.25 8.83
N PRO A 119 12.66 -21.75 8.05
CA PRO A 119 12.41 -22.33 6.73
C PRO A 119 11.38 -23.46 6.80
N GLY A 120 10.34 -23.38 5.96
CA GLY A 120 9.25 -24.36 5.93
C GLY A 120 8.29 -24.31 7.13
N VAL A 121 8.45 -23.34 8.04
CA VAL A 121 7.62 -23.19 9.25
C VAL A 121 6.86 -21.86 9.23
N CYS A 122 7.55 -20.72 9.37
CA CYS A 122 6.92 -19.40 9.36
C CYS A 122 7.94 -18.27 9.16
N SER A 123 7.42 -17.11 8.75
CA SER A 123 8.11 -15.82 8.79
C SER A 123 7.45 -14.94 9.86
N ILE A 124 8.24 -14.27 10.68
CA ILE A 124 7.80 -13.39 11.76
C ILE A 124 8.32 -11.99 11.48
N PHE A 125 7.41 -11.03 11.34
CA PHE A 125 7.71 -9.63 11.10
C PHE A 125 7.33 -8.82 12.33
N SER A 126 8.20 -7.90 12.76
CA SER A 126 7.77 -6.79 13.62
C SER A 126 7.11 -5.73 12.75
N LEU A 127 6.10 -5.06 13.27
CA LEU A 127 5.37 -4.00 12.56
C LEU A 127 5.90 -2.58 12.88
N GLY A 128 6.94 -2.50 13.72
CA GLY A 128 7.48 -1.23 14.22
C GLY A 128 6.63 -0.62 15.33
N ALA A 129 7.27 0.08 16.27
CA ALA A 129 6.55 0.82 17.32
C ALA A 129 5.90 2.09 16.73
N GLU A 130 4.81 2.54 17.38
CA GLU A 130 4.16 3.83 17.13
C GLU A 130 5.20 4.95 16.88
N PRO A 131 4.97 5.87 15.92
CA PRO A 131 5.90 6.97 15.70
C PRO A 131 6.09 7.75 17.00
N PRO A 132 7.33 8.08 17.42
CA PRO A 132 7.52 9.00 18.55
C PRO A 132 6.80 10.32 18.26
N PRO A 133 6.27 11.04 19.27
CA PRO A 133 5.70 12.36 19.05
C PRO A 133 6.75 13.21 18.32
N PRO A 134 6.34 14.01 17.32
CA PRO A 134 7.26 14.51 16.33
C PRO A 134 8.31 15.40 16.99
N LEU A 135 9.52 14.87 17.15
CA LEU A 135 10.70 15.71 17.19
C LEU A 135 10.83 16.26 15.78
N LEU A 136 10.75 17.58 15.66
CA LEU A 136 10.90 18.33 14.43
C LEU A 136 12.20 17.92 13.73
N LEU A 137 12.08 16.93 12.85
CA LEU A 137 13.11 16.49 11.92
C LEU A 137 12.43 16.53 10.56
N THR A 138 13.03 17.33 9.69
CA THR A 138 12.65 17.53 8.29
C THR A 138 12.34 16.17 7.64
N PRO A 139 11.21 16.00 6.93
CA PRO A 139 10.82 14.70 6.43
C PRO A 139 11.90 14.14 5.50
N LEU A 140 12.39 12.94 5.84
CA LEU A 140 13.14 12.11 4.91
C LEU A 140 12.13 11.64 3.86
N ALA A 141 12.29 12.10 2.62
CA ALA A 141 11.39 11.75 1.52
C ALA A 141 11.18 10.22 1.42
N PRO A 142 9.98 9.76 1.03
CA PRO A 142 9.68 8.33 0.86
C PRO A 142 10.66 7.66 -0.12
N PRO A 143 10.78 6.32 -0.10
CA PRO A 143 11.75 5.59 -0.91
C PRO A 143 11.67 6.03 -2.37
N ARG A 144 12.79 6.57 -2.87
CA ARG A 144 12.94 7.19 -4.19
C ARG A 144 12.59 6.29 -5.39
N ALA A 145 12.35 5.00 -5.15
CA ALA A 145 12.02 4.01 -6.17
C ALA A 145 10.72 4.32 -6.93
N SER A 146 9.69 4.93 -6.31
CA SER A 146 8.43 5.23 -7.02
C SER A 146 8.48 6.53 -7.83
N VAL A 147 9.10 7.59 -7.29
CA VAL A 147 9.23 8.89 -8.01
C VAL A 147 10.23 8.79 -9.15
N GLU A 148 11.31 8.04 -8.99
CA GLU A 148 12.30 7.80 -10.05
C GLU A 148 11.70 7.03 -11.23
N GLN A 149 10.95 5.96 -10.95
CA GLN A 149 10.25 5.19 -11.98
C GLN A 149 9.16 6.03 -12.68
N LEU A 150 8.39 6.82 -11.92
CA LEU A 150 7.41 7.74 -12.51
C LEU A 150 8.09 8.81 -13.39
N ARG A 151 9.22 9.36 -12.96
CA ARG A 151 10.02 10.31 -13.73
C ARG A 151 10.52 9.71 -15.04
N GLU A 152 11.08 8.51 -15.00
CA GLU A 152 11.56 7.81 -16.21
C GLU A 152 10.41 7.53 -17.17
N PHE A 153 9.28 7.06 -16.64
CA PHE A 153 8.09 6.82 -17.43
C PHE A 153 7.55 8.10 -18.09
N LEU A 154 7.44 9.20 -17.33
CA LEU A 154 6.98 10.48 -17.87
C LEU A 154 7.98 11.08 -18.86
N ALA A 155 9.29 10.90 -18.65
CA ALA A 155 10.31 11.38 -19.59
C ALA A 155 10.30 10.62 -20.93
N LEU A 156 9.79 9.38 -20.94
CA LEU A 156 9.56 8.60 -22.17
C LEU A 156 8.25 8.97 -22.86
N LEU A 157 7.24 9.38 -22.08
CA LEU A 157 5.88 9.66 -22.58
C LEU A 157 5.69 11.11 -23.01
N LEU A 158 6.25 12.06 -22.25
CA LEU A 158 6.00 13.49 -22.40
C LEU A 158 7.18 14.19 -23.09
N PRO A 159 6.92 15.19 -23.95
CA PRO A 159 7.97 16.08 -24.45
C PRO A 159 8.67 16.79 -23.27
N GLY A 160 9.99 17.01 -23.36
CA GLY A 160 10.75 17.65 -22.28
C GLY A 160 10.33 19.09 -21.93
N THR A 161 9.53 19.73 -22.78
CA THR A 161 8.96 21.07 -22.57
C THR A 161 7.58 21.05 -21.90
N ALA A 162 6.94 19.89 -21.85
CA ALA A 162 5.59 19.72 -21.35
C ALA A 162 5.48 20.08 -19.88
N ALA A 163 4.45 20.86 -19.55
CA ALA A 163 4.06 21.12 -18.19
C ALA A 163 3.01 20.09 -17.73
N SER A 164 3.19 19.56 -16.54
CA SER A 164 2.31 18.57 -15.96
C SER A 164 1.83 19.00 -14.57
N VAL A 165 0.62 18.60 -14.24
CA VAL A 165 0.03 18.74 -12.89
C VAL A 165 -0.02 17.36 -12.28
N VAL A 166 0.57 17.19 -11.11
CA VAL A 166 0.55 15.92 -10.38
C VAL A 166 -0.45 16.05 -9.25
N LEU A 167 -1.43 15.15 -9.20
CA LEU A 167 -2.36 15.08 -8.08
C LEU A 167 -1.63 14.44 -6.88
N GLU A 168 -1.69 15.08 -5.71
CA GLU A 168 -0.99 14.62 -4.51
C GLU A 168 -1.96 14.59 -3.30
N GLU A 169 -2.23 13.39 -2.75
CA GLU A 169 -3.11 13.22 -1.58
C GLU A 169 -2.44 13.64 -0.26
N HIS A 170 -1.11 13.71 -0.22
CA HIS A 170 -0.33 14.19 0.92
C HIS A 170 0.78 15.09 0.37
N GLY A 171 1.28 16.07 1.15
CA GLY A 171 2.31 17.04 0.72
C GLY A 171 3.70 16.44 0.45
N GLU A 172 3.77 15.23 -0.10
CA GLU A 172 4.98 14.45 -0.32
C GLU A 172 5.61 14.70 -1.70
N GLY A 173 5.78 15.96 -2.13
CA GLY A 173 6.83 16.40 -3.06
C GLY A 173 7.09 15.56 -4.33
N ILE A 174 6.12 14.83 -4.88
CA ILE A 174 6.30 13.98 -6.07
C ILE A 174 6.65 14.88 -7.24
N ALA A 175 5.86 15.93 -7.47
CA ALA A 175 6.12 16.93 -8.51
C ALA A 175 7.54 17.53 -8.40
N ALA A 176 8.01 17.80 -7.18
CA ALA A 176 9.36 18.33 -6.96
C ALA A 176 10.46 17.31 -7.34
N GLY A 177 10.21 16.01 -7.12
CA GLY A 177 11.12 14.93 -7.47
C GLY A 177 11.12 14.53 -8.95
N LEU A 178 10.19 15.05 -9.77
CA LEU A 178 10.13 14.78 -11.21
C LEU A 178 11.11 15.61 -12.04
N ALA A 179 11.88 16.51 -11.43
CA ALA A 179 12.92 17.27 -12.12
C ALA A 179 13.82 16.35 -12.97
N PRO A 180 14.13 16.70 -14.22
CA PRO A 180 13.97 18.01 -14.86
C PRO A 180 12.60 18.27 -15.52
N LEU A 181 11.62 17.36 -15.40
CA LEU A 181 10.29 17.57 -15.96
C LEU A 181 9.58 18.74 -15.27
N ARG A 182 8.82 19.52 -16.03
CA ARG A 182 8.04 20.64 -15.48
C ARG A 182 6.77 20.07 -14.85
N ALA A 183 6.82 19.79 -13.56
CA ALA A 183 5.69 19.26 -12.80
C ALA A 183 5.31 20.21 -11.66
N THR A 184 4.01 20.38 -11.43
CA THR A 184 3.46 21.14 -10.30
C THR A 184 2.48 20.28 -9.50
N ALA A 185 2.59 20.29 -8.18
CA ALA A 185 1.72 19.50 -7.30
C ALA A 185 0.37 20.19 -7.10
N LEU A 186 -0.73 19.47 -7.31
CA LEU A 186 -2.09 19.84 -6.90
C LEU A 186 -2.41 19.04 -5.61
N PRO A 187 -2.32 19.68 -4.44
CA PRO A 187 -2.61 19.01 -3.18
C PRO A 187 -4.11 18.77 -3.02
N LEU A 188 -4.51 17.52 -2.79
CA LEU A 188 -5.91 17.11 -2.62
C LEU A 188 -6.38 17.13 -1.16
N VAL A 189 -5.46 17.28 -0.20
CA VAL A 189 -5.78 17.31 1.24
C VAL A 189 -6.79 18.42 1.53
N GLY A 190 -7.95 18.05 2.05
CA GLY A 190 -8.98 19.00 2.48
C GLY A 190 -9.71 19.71 1.34
N LEU A 191 -9.47 19.34 0.08
CA LEU A 191 -10.27 19.80 -1.06
C LEU A 191 -11.50 18.91 -1.23
N ASP A 192 -12.66 19.53 -1.42
CA ASP A 192 -13.83 18.84 -1.94
C ASP A 192 -13.74 18.67 -3.46
N ALA A 193 -14.65 17.87 -4.04
CA ALA A 193 -14.65 17.58 -5.46
C ALA A 193 -14.73 18.85 -6.33
N THR A 194 -15.56 19.82 -5.93
CA THR A 194 -15.75 21.06 -6.70
C THR A 194 -14.47 21.90 -6.71
N SER A 195 -13.83 22.06 -5.56
CA SER A 195 -12.60 22.83 -5.40
C SER A 195 -11.44 22.17 -6.15
N ALA A 196 -11.33 20.83 -6.10
CA ALA A 196 -10.34 20.09 -6.85
C ALA A 196 -10.50 20.26 -8.38
N ILE A 197 -11.74 20.24 -8.88
CA ILE A 197 -12.03 20.50 -10.30
C ILE A 197 -11.67 21.94 -10.70
N VAL A 198 -11.97 22.92 -9.84
CA VAL A 198 -11.60 24.33 -10.09
C VAL A 198 -10.08 24.48 -10.18
N GLU A 199 -9.34 23.97 -9.20
CA GLU A 199 -7.88 23.99 -9.17
C GLU A 199 -7.26 23.28 -10.39
N LEU A 200 -7.82 22.15 -10.81
CA LEU A 200 -7.37 21.43 -12.00
C LEU A 200 -7.51 22.29 -13.25
N HIS A 201 -8.67 22.95 -13.42
CA HIS A 201 -8.90 23.86 -14.54
C HIS A 201 -8.02 25.11 -14.49
N GLU A 202 -7.77 25.68 -13.31
CA GLU A 202 -6.87 26.82 -13.16
C GLU A 202 -5.45 26.48 -13.60
N ARG A 203 -4.97 25.27 -13.28
CA ARG A 203 -3.64 24.83 -13.71
C ARG A 203 -3.57 24.53 -15.21
N GLY A 204 -4.64 23.99 -15.78
CA GLY A 204 -4.77 23.91 -17.24
C GLY A 204 -4.62 25.28 -17.90
N ARG A 205 -5.34 26.30 -17.39
CA ARG A 205 -5.21 27.70 -17.89
C ARG A 205 -3.85 28.34 -17.62
N ALA A 206 -3.15 27.90 -16.57
CA ALA A 206 -1.79 28.33 -16.26
C ALA A 206 -0.74 27.70 -17.20
N GLY A 207 -1.17 26.86 -18.16
CA GLY A 207 -0.32 26.26 -19.19
C GLY A 207 0.16 24.86 -18.84
N ALA A 208 -0.63 24.08 -18.09
CA ALA A 208 -0.39 22.64 -17.95
C ALA A 208 -0.94 21.88 -19.16
N ASP A 209 -0.10 21.05 -19.77
CA ASP A 209 -0.43 20.22 -20.92
C ASP A 209 -0.93 18.83 -20.50
N TYR A 210 -0.53 18.36 -19.31
CA TYR A 210 -0.84 17.02 -18.83
C TYR A 210 -1.27 16.99 -17.37
N VAL A 211 -2.11 16.03 -17.03
CA VAL A 211 -2.47 15.66 -15.66
C VAL A 211 -1.92 14.28 -15.38
N VAL A 212 -1.12 14.17 -14.32
CA VAL A 212 -0.57 12.93 -13.81
C VAL A 212 -1.34 12.57 -12.55
N VAL A 213 -1.89 11.35 -12.56
CA VAL A 213 -2.64 10.78 -11.43
C VAL A 213 -1.85 9.58 -10.93
N PRO A 214 -1.00 9.75 -9.90
CA PRO A 214 -0.29 8.66 -9.27
C PRO A 214 -1.26 7.61 -8.71
N ARG A 215 -0.88 6.34 -8.70
CA ARG A 215 -1.75 5.26 -8.18
C ARG A 215 -2.33 5.47 -6.80
N PRO A 216 -1.61 6.03 -5.80
CA PRO A 216 -2.21 6.31 -4.50
C PRO A 216 -3.47 7.19 -4.57
N VAL A 217 -3.56 8.09 -5.57
CA VAL A 217 -4.70 9.00 -5.77
C VAL A 217 -5.97 8.27 -6.21
N ASP A 218 -5.89 7.05 -6.75
CA ASP A 218 -7.06 6.27 -7.15
C ASP A 218 -8.03 6.05 -5.96
N ARG A 219 -7.50 5.98 -4.73
CA ARG A 219 -8.33 5.90 -3.51
C ARG A 219 -9.17 7.15 -3.30
N TRP A 220 -8.55 8.33 -3.40
CA TRP A 220 -9.26 9.60 -3.24
C TRP A 220 -10.29 9.81 -4.36
N LEU A 221 -9.97 9.40 -5.60
CA LEU A 221 -10.90 9.47 -6.74
C LEU A 221 -12.12 8.56 -6.58
N ALA A 222 -11.99 7.42 -5.90
CA ALA A 222 -13.12 6.55 -5.59
C ALA A 222 -14.17 7.25 -4.70
N ASP A 223 -13.71 8.10 -3.78
CA ASP A 223 -14.58 8.91 -2.90
C ASP A 223 -15.07 10.21 -3.59
N HIS A 224 -14.43 10.63 -4.68
CA HIS A 224 -14.70 11.88 -5.40
C HIS A 224 -15.01 11.62 -6.87
N ALA A 225 -16.05 10.84 -7.13
CA ALA A 225 -16.45 10.40 -8.48
C ALA A 225 -16.63 11.53 -9.50
N ALA A 226 -17.02 12.73 -9.06
CA ALA A 226 -17.13 13.90 -9.95
C ALA A 226 -15.77 14.33 -10.54
N VAL A 227 -14.68 14.19 -9.78
CA VAL A 227 -13.32 14.51 -10.26
C VAL A 227 -12.82 13.41 -11.19
N ALA A 228 -13.10 12.15 -10.85
CA ALA A 228 -12.79 11.01 -11.72
C ALA A 228 -13.50 11.14 -13.08
N ALA A 229 -14.78 11.52 -13.08
CA ALA A 229 -15.54 11.78 -14.29
C ALA A 229 -14.90 12.88 -15.15
N VAL A 230 -14.49 14.01 -14.57
CA VAL A 230 -13.77 15.07 -15.32
C VAL A 230 -12.48 14.54 -15.93
N LEU A 231 -11.69 13.76 -15.19
CA LEU A 231 -10.43 13.20 -15.72
C LEU A 231 -10.68 12.21 -16.87
N GLU A 232 -11.76 11.43 -16.82
CA GLU A 232 -12.06 10.38 -17.81
C GLU A 232 -12.88 10.88 -19.01
N GLU A 233 -13.73 11.89 -18.81
CA GLU A 233 -14.63 12.45 -19.82
C GLU A 233 -14.04 13.68 -20.51
N ASP A 234 -13.39 14.59 -19.77
CA ASP A 234 -12.90 15.86 -20.31
C ASP A 234 -11.43 15.81 -20.75
N LEU A 235 -10.66 14.83 -20.27
CA LEU A 235 -9.24 14.69 -20.61
C LEU A 235 -8.96 13.40 -21.37
N ARG A 236 -7.99 13.44 -22.28
CA ARG A 236 -7.62 12.27 -23.07
C ARG A 236 -6.59 11.43 -22.32
N ASN A 237 -6.94 10.21 -21.92
CA ASN A 237 -5.98 9.27 -21.36
C ASN A 237 -4.92 8.90 -22.42
N ILE A 238 -3.66 9.22 -22.15
CA ILE A 238 -2.53 8.88 -23.04
C ILE A 238 -1.68 7.73 -22.51
N ALA A 239 -1.78 7.44 -21.22
CA ALA A 239 -1.19 6.26 -20.64
C ALA A 239 -1.84 5.83 -19.33
N ASP A 240 -1.85 4.51 -19.13
CA ASP A 240 -2.36 3.87 -17.93
C ASP A 240 -1.41 2.74 -17.52
N GLN A 241 -0.58 2.98 -16.50
CA GLN A 241 0.41 2.02 -16.00
C GLN A 241 -0.04 1.47 -14.66
N ARG A 242 -0.28 0.16 -14.59
CA ARG A 242 -0.85 -0.53 -13.41
C ARG A 242 -0.17 -0.14 -12.09
N HIS A 243 1.14 0.08 -12.10
CA HIS A 243 1.94 0.31 -10.89
C HIS A 243 2.41 1.77 -10.71
N LEU A 244 2.25 2.65 -11.71
CA LEU A 244 2.78 4.03 -11.67
C LEU A 244 1.68 5.08 -11.61
N GLY A 245 0.67 4.96 -12.47
CA GLY A 245 -0.44 5.91 -12.49
C GLY A 245 -1.00 6.08 -13.89
N ARG A 246 -1.92 7.04 -13.99
CA ARG A 246 -2.56 7.45 -15.23
C ARG A 246 -2.05 8.82 -15.65
N VAL A 247 -1.91 9.03 -16.96
CA VAL A 247 -1.51 10.31 -17.53
C VAL A 247 -2.55 10.71 -18.56
N PHE A 248 -3.07 11.92 -18.38
CA PHE A 248 -4.10 12.51 -19.22
C PHE A 248 -3.53 13.74 -19.91
N ALA A 249 -3.81 13.91 -21.20
CA ALA A 249 -3.55 15.14 -21.92
C ALA A 249 -4.72 16.11 -21.68
N ILE A 250 -4.38 17.34 -21.29
CA ILE A 250 -5.29 18.48 -21.33
C ILE A 250 -5.26 18.90 -22.80
N ASP A 251 -6.17 18.33 -23.60
CA ASP A 251 -6.31 18.80 -24.97
C ASP A 251 -6.70 20.29 -24.88
N GLU A 252 -5.91 21.16 -25.51
CA GLU A 252 -6.32 22.54 -25.75
C GLU A 252 -7.67 22.42 -26.46
N ARG A 253 -8.76 22.81 -25.77
CA ARG A 253 -10.04 23.00 -26.44
C ARG A 253 -9.73 23.84 -27.66
N GLY A 254 -9.94 23.26 -28.82
CA GLY A 254 -9.62 23.89 -30.09
C GLY A 254 -10.01 25.36 -30.05
N GLU A 255 -9.01 26.23 -30.12
CA GLU A 255 -9.23 27.53 -30.73
C GLU A 255 -9.52 27.23 -32.21
N GLY A 256 -10.74 27.58 -32.63
CA GLY A 256 -11.22 27.39 -34.00
C GLY A 256 -10.54 28.27 -35.04
#